data_AF-A0A9D8H4Q8-F1
#
_entry.id   AF-A0A9D8H4Q8-F1
#
_cell.length_a   1.000
_cell.length_b   1.000
_cell.length_c   1.000
_cell.angle_alpha   90.00
_cell.angle_beta   90.00
_cell.angle_gamma   90.00
#
_symmetry.space_group_name_H-M   'P 1'
#
loop_
_entity.id
_entity.type
_entity.pdbx_description
1 polymer ?
#
loop_
_entity_poly.entity_id
_entity_poly.type
_entity_poly.pdbx_seq_one_letter_code
_entity_poly.pdbx_strand_id
1 'polypeptide(L)' 'MSRTNIEIDDELIRRVMDRYDFRTKREAVEQALRELDIQPATREEILAMEGMGWDGDLDEIKADSGSVKAWIDRD' A
#
# COMPACT_ATOMS: atom_id res chain seq x y z
N MET A 1 -1.09 24.84 -3.13
CA MET A 1 -1.81 24.36 -1.94
C MET A 1 -2.74 25.45 -1.44
N SER A 2 -3.97 25.09 -1.08
CA SER A 2 -4.92 25.95 -0.39
C SER A 2 -4.93 25.60 1.11
N ARG A 3 -5.27 26.58 1.96
CA ARG A 3 -5.45 26.36 3.39
C ARG A 3 -6.93 26.10 3.66
N THR A 4 -7.23 25.00 4.35
CA THR A 4 -8.59 24.63 4.74
C THR A 4 -8.61 24.36 6.24
N ASN A 5 -9.64 24.84 6.94
CA ASN A 5 -9.88 24.51 8.35
C ASN A 5 -10.95 23.43 8.41
N ILE A 6 -10.63 22.28 9.00
CA ILE A 6 -11.53 21.15 9.19
C ILE A 6 -11.37 20.62 10.62
N GLU A 7 -12.46 20.13 11.20
CA GLU A 7 -12.43 19.44 12.48
C GLU A 7 -12.12 17.95 12.24
N ILE A 8 -11.17 17.42 12.99
CA ILE A 8 -10.74 16.01 12.92
C ILE A 8 -10.65 15.49 14.34
N ASP A 9 -11.12 14.26 14.55
CA ASP A 9 -10.96 13.55 15.81
C ASP A 9 -9.47 13.43 16.19
N ASP A 10 -9.12 13.92 17.39
CA ASP A 10 -7.74 13.97 17.87
C ASP A 10 -7.15 12.58 18.18
N GLU A 11 -7.99 11.61 18.52
CA GLU A 11 -7.56 10.22 18.71
C GLU A 11 -7.30 9.53 17.39
N LEU A 12 -8.14 9.79 16.39
CA LEU A 12 -7.96 9.29 15.03
C LEU A 12 -6.63 9.78 14.45
N ILE A 13 -6.39 11.10 14.45
CA ILE A 13 -5.19 11.66 13.82
C ILE A 13 -3.92 11.21 14.56
N ARG A 14 -3.95 11.11 15.89
CA ARG A 14 -2.83 10.62 16.69
C ARG A 14 -2.52 9.16 16.39
N ARG A 15 -3.52 8.29 16.34
CA ARG A 15 -3.34 6.88 15.96
C ARG A 15 -2.73 6.72 14.57
N VAL A 16 -3.13 7.55 13.61
CA VAL A 16 -2.57 7.53 12.25
C VAL A 16 -1.12 8.03 12.28
N MET A 17 -0.84 9.13 12.97
CA MET A 17 0.52 9.64 13.12
C MET A 17 1.46 8.62 13.77
N ASP A 18 1.04 7.96 14.85
CA ASP A 18 1.83 6.95 15.56
C ASP A 18 2.03 5.68 14.71
N ARG A 19 1.05 5.30 13.88
CA ARG A 19 1.14 4.10 13.03
C ARG A 19 2.13 4.26 11.88
N TYR A 20 2.21 5.45 11.32
CA TYR A 20 2.98 5.74 10.09
C TYR A 20 4.13 6.72 10.33
N ASP A 21 4.48 6.98 11.61
CA ASP A 21 5.55 7.89 12.05
C ASP A 21 5.48 9.31 11.45
N PHE A 22 4.27 9.85 11.28
CA PHE A 22 4.09 11.22 10.78
C PHE A 22 4.39 12.27 11.84
N ARG A 23 5.12 13.32 11.45
CA ARG A 23 5.54 14.39 12.36
C ARG A 23 4.47 15.45 12.58
N THR A 24 3.52 15.58 11.65
CA THR A 24 2.46 16.60 11.72
C THR A 24 1.11 16.06 11.25
N LYS A 25 0.02 16.63 11.79
CA LYS A 25 -1.35 16.33 11.33
C LYS A 25 -1.53 16.58 9.83
N ARG A 26 -0.86 17.60 9.28
CA ARG A 26 -0.90 17.93 7.84
C ARG A 26 -0.31 16.82 6.99
N GLU A 27 0.84 16.28 7.38
CA GLU A 27 1.51 15.18 6.68
C GLU A 27 0.63 13.92 6.68
N ALA A 28 0.05 13.58 7.84
CA ALA A 28 -0.88 12.45 7.95
C ALA A 28 -2.10 12.62 7.03
N VAL A 29 -2.71 13.81 6.99
CA VAL A 29 -3.87 14.08 6.12
C VAL A 29 -3.47 14.05 4.65
N GLU A 30 -2.33 14.63 4.27
CA GLU A 30 -1.85 14.63 2.89
C GLU A 30 -1.58 13.20 2.40
N GLN A 31 -0.93 12.36 3.22
CA GLN A 31 -0.67 10.97 2.87
C GLN A 31 -1.96 10.15 2.78
N ALA A 32 -2.89 10.32 3.72
CA ALA A 32 -4.19 9.64 3.65
C ALA A 32 -4.97 9.99 2.38
N LEU A 33 -4.94 11.26 1.96
CA LEU A 33 -5.59 11.67 0.71
C LEU A 33 -4.88 11.09 -0.53
N ARG A 34 -3.55 11.02 -0.53
CA ARG A 34 -2.79 10.39 -1.62
C ARG A 34 -3.09 8.90 -1.72
N GLU A 35 -3.19 8.20 -0.61
CA GLU A 35 -3.57 6.79 -0.59
C GLU A 35 -4.96 6.55 -1.20
N LEU A 36 -5.93 7.45 -0.92
CA LEU A 36 -7.26 7.39 -1.50
C LEU A 36 -7.31 7.80 -2.99
N ASP A 37 -6.37 8.63 -3.43
CA ASP A 37 -6.24 9.07 -4.83
C ASP A 37 -5.64 7.97 -5.72
N ILE A 38 -5.03 6.93 -5.14
CA ILE A 38 -4.55 5.78 -5.91
C ILE A 38 -5.74 5.10 -6.59
N GLN A 39 -5.85 5.32 -7.91
CA GLN A 39 -6.74 4.56 -8.74
C GLN A 39 -6.02 3.27 -9.16
N PRO A 40 -6.64 2.09 -8.98
CA PRO A 40 -6.11 0.87 -9.57
C PRO A 40 -6.00 1.08 -11.08
N ALA A 41 -4.88 0.61 -11.66
CA ALA A 41 -4.69 0.66 -13.10
C ALA A 41 -5.87 -0.01 -13.79
N THR A 42 -6.37 0.65 -14.84
CA THR A 42 -7.42 0.09 -15.69
C THR A 42 -6.92 -1.20 -16.33
N ARG A 43 -7.86 -2.06 -16.75
CA ARG A 43 -7.52 -3.30 -17.42
C ARG A 43 -6.67 -3.04 -18.67
N GLU A 44 -6.99 -1.99 -19.41
CA GLU A 44 -6.27 -1.57 -20.61
C GLU A 44 -4.84 -1.13 -20.29
N GLU A 45 -4.62 -0.37 -19.21
CA GLU A 45 -3.28 0.02 -18.75
C GLU A 45 -2.45 -1.19 -18.32
N ILE A 46 -3.06 -2.15 -17.61
CA ILE A 46 -2.38 -3.39 -17.21
C ILE A 46 -2.03 -4.23 -18.44
N LEU A 47 -2.89 -4.30 -19.45
CA LEU A 47 -2.59 -5.03 -20.68
C LEU A 47 -1.55 -4.33 -21.55
N ALA A 48 -1.50 -3.00 -21.54
CA ALA A 48 -0.45 -2.25 -22.22
C ALA A 48 0.95 -2.52 -21.64
N MET A 49 1.02 -2.98 -20.39
CA MET A 49 2.24 -3.42 -19.71
C MET A 49 2.68 -4.84 -20.13
N GLU A 50 1.87 -5.57 -20.91
CA GLU A 50 2.22 -6.89 -21.43
C GLU A 50 3.49 -6.82 -22.29
N GLY A 51 4.45 -7.72 -22.02
CA GLY A 51 5.70 -7.76 -22.76
C GLY A 51 6.77 -6.77 -22.29
N MET A 52 6.55 -5.99 -21.22
CA MET A 52 7.62 -5.18 -20.59
C MET A 52 8.78 -5.99 -20.00
N GLY A 53 8.69 -7.31 -20.06
CA GLY A 53 9.70 -8.22 -19.53
C GLY A 53 9.62 -8.35 -18.00
N TRP A 54 10.24 -9.39 -17.49
CA TRP A 54 10.40 -9.62 -16.06
C TRP A 54 11.76 -10.28 -15.86
N ASP A 55 12.64 -9.62 -15.10
CA ASP A 55 14.06 -10.01 -14.95
C ASP A 55 14.31 -10.97 -13.78
N GLY A 56 13.26 -11.46 -13.12
CA GLY A 56 13.43 -12.42 -12.03
C GLY A 56 13.65 -13.85 -12.51
N ASP A 57 14.06 -14.72 -11.60
CA ASP A 57 14.13 -16.16 -11.81
C ASP A 57 12.87 -16.84 -11.23
N LEU A 58 12.07 -17.45 -12.11
CA LEU A 58 10.83 -18.11 -11.72
C LEU A 58 11.09 -19.36 -10.87
N ASP A 59 12.19 -20.05 -11.14
CA ASP A 59 12.53 -21.30 -10.46
C ASP A 59 13.06 -21.01 -9.04
N GLU A 60 13.77 -19.90 -8.87
CA GLU A 60 14.20 -19.39 -7.55
C GLU A 60 13.00 -19.05 -6.65
N ILE A 61 12.01 -18.30 -7.16
CA ILE A 61 10.81 -17.92 -6.39
C ILE A 61 9.98 -19.16 -5.99
N LYS A 62 9.86 -20.14 -6.90
CA LYS A 62 9.15 -21.38 -6.59
C LYS A 62 9.88 -22.20 -5.53
N ALA A 63 11.21 -22.20 -5.55
CA ALA A 63 12.01 -22.89 -4.55
C ALA A 63 11.92 -22.24 -3.16
N ASP A 64 11.81 -20.90 -3.09
CA ASP A 64 11.67 -20.16 -1.83
C ASP A 64 10.24 -20.19 -1.25
N SER A 65 9.24 -20.57 -2.07
CA SER A 65 7.88 -20.85 -1.60
C SER A 65 7.81 -22.17 -0.81
N GLY A 66 8.49 -22.21 0.34
CA GLY A 66 8.40 -23.26 1.32
C GLY A 66 6.96 -23.46 1.76
N SER A 67 6.29 -24.45 1.16
CA SER A 67 5.11 -25.14 1.67
C SER A 67 4.02 -24.24 2.26
N VAL A 68 3.09 -23.77 1.41
CA VAL A 68 1.75 -23.33 1.86
C VAL A 68 1.08 -24.40 2.73
N LYS A 69 1.48 -25.68 2.56
CA LYS A 69 1.06 -26.82 3.38
C LYS A 69 1.42 -26.65 4.87
N ALA A 70 2.55 -26.02 5.20
CA ALA A 70 2.98 -25.83 6.59
C ALA A 70 2.14 -24.79 7.36
N TRP A 71 1.44 -23.89 6.65
CA TRP A 71 0.53 -22.90 7.25
C TRP A 71 -0.90 -23.41 7.44
N ILE A 72 -1.29 -24.46 6.69
CA ILE A 72 -2.62 -25.07 6.74
C ILE A 72 -2.69 -26.20 7.78
N ASP A 73 -1.59 -26.91 8.04
CA ASP A 73 -1.57 -28.08 8.95
C ASP A 73 -1.20 -27.75 10.41
N ARG A 74 -1.36 -26.49 10.86
CA ARG A 74 -1.12 -26.10 12.26
C ARG A 74 -2.45 -25.99 13.02
N ASP A 75 -3.07 -27.14 13.27
CA ASP A 75 -4.08 -27.36 14.33
C ASP A 75 -3.39 -27.89 15.60
#